data_AF-A0A537JF39-F1
#
_entry.id   AF-A0A537JF39-F1
#
_cell.length_a   1.000
_cell.length_b   1.000
_cell.length_c   1.000
_cell.angle_alpha   90.00
_cell.angle_beta   90.00
_cell.angle_gamma   90.00
#
_symmetry.space_group_name_H-M   'P 1'
#
loop_
_entity.id
_entity.type
_entity.pdbx_description
1 polymer ?
#
loop_
_entity_poly.entity_id
_entity_poly.type
_entity_poly.pdbx_seq_one_letter_code
_entity_poly.pdbx_strand_id
1 'polypeptide(L)'
;MMDAVHNKAAIGLSISGVKGFQFLNLATNSFEPAFASPSTDISEDPLIDPTRNLLLSPGERGIYEIVNVTTSTSPTFFENPIVVPAQVPDSAGEDCSTGIAMAPREFSLPSVVFIADLTQAIFTPAVFPAPAGTWTAPSQNQSLTESFLSAGASGMAVAQGTHTGVVTGEFSGNNLTAIALPATSGTGIPAITDWVTCNMGPAPVMGGPPLFETGADPHTVTAYQSPTSGDAIALVANGAFDTVTLTVTATELAVVDLTKMLDPTIVPRTVGGHGCASIFLPSTVVSFVPVP
;
A
#
# COMPACT_ATOMS: atom_id res chain seq x y z
N MET A 1 -8.93 8.03 -1.77
CA MET A 1 -9.44 6.80 -1.11
C MET A 1 -10.95 6.68 -1.24
N MET A 2 -11.48 5.48 -1.44
CA MET A 2 -12.93 5.24 -1.56
C MET A 2 -13.47 4.47 -0.34
N ASP A 3 -14.47 5.03 0.33
CA ASP A 3 -15.26 4.36 1.38
C ASP A 3 -16.62 3.98 0.79
N ALA A 4 -16.67 2.78 0.22
CA ALA A 4 -17.88 2.25 -0.41
C ALA A 4 -18.99 1.91 0.60
N VAL A 5 -18.66 1.69 1.87
CA VAL A 5 -19.66 1.35 2.91
C VAL A 5 -20.45 2.59 3.32
N HIS A 6 -19.79 3.74 3.44
CA HIS A 6 -20.41 4.98 3.89
C HIS A 6 -20.76 5.96 2.78
N ASN A 7 -20.58 5.58 1.51
CA ASN A 7 -20.73 6.47 0.34
C ASN A 7 -19.87 7.73 0.46
N LYS A 8 -18.60 7.57 0.82
CA LYS A 8 -17.65 8.68 0.90
C LYS A 8 -16.39 8.41 0.10
N ALA A 9 -15.71 9.48 -0.26
CA ALA A 9 -14.33 9.43 -0.68
C ALA A 9 -13.52 10.38 0.21
N ALA A 10 -12.30 10.00 0.55
CA ALA A 10 -11.37 10.85 1.27
C ALA A 10 -10.23 11.28 0.34
N ILE A 11 -9.87 12.55 0.43
CA ILE A 11 -8.85 13.22 -0.38
C ILE A 11 -7.81 13.81 0.56
N GLY A 12 -6.53 13.51 0.32
CA GLY A 12 -5.41 14.22 0.96
C GLY A 12 -5.22 15.59 0.30
N LEU A 13 -5.07 16.64 1.09
CA LEU A 13 -4.94 18.01 0.58
C LEU A 13 -4.15 18.92 1.55
N SER A 14 -3.78 20.10 1.05
CA SER A 14 -3.24 21.19 1.88
C SER A 14 -4.36 22.12 2.36
N ILE A 15 -4.40 22.38 3.66
CA ILE A 15 -5.34 23.27 4.34
C ILE A 15 -4.51 24.41 4.93
N SER A 16 -4.48 25.54 4.22
CA SER A 16 -3.68 26.72 4.62
C SER A 16 -2.19 26.41 4.87
N GLY A 17 -1.61 25.50 4.07
CA GLY A 17 -0.22 25.07 4.21
C GLY A 17 0.01 23.89 5.16
N VAL A 18 -1.03 23.40 5.82
CA VAL A 18 -0.98 22.20 6.69
C VAL A 18 -1.56 21.00 5.94
N LYS A 19 -0.91 19.84 6.02
CA LYS A 19 -1.41 18.60 5.40
C LYS A 19 -2.65 18.09 6.13
N GLY A 20 -3.60 17.51 5.42
CA GLY A 20 -4.84 17.02 6.03
C GLY A 20 -5.74 16.31 5.03
N PHE A 21 -6.99 16.11 5.43
CA PHE A 21 -7.97 15.36 4.65
C PHE A 21 -9.30 16.08 4.52
N GLN A 22 -10.03 15.76 3.46
CA GLN A 22 -11.39 16.19 3.24
C GLN A 22 -12.22 15.04 2.69
N PHE A 23 -13.41 14.85 3.25
CA PHE A 23 -14.37 13.89 2.74
C PHE A 23 -15.30 14.52 1.69
N LEU A 24 -15.52 13.79 0.60
CA LEU A 24 -16.61 13.99 -0.34
C LEU A 24 -17.70 12.98 -0.02
N ASN A 25 -18.91 13.46 0.27
CA ASN A 25 -20.09 12.60 0.32
C ASN A 25 -20.55 12.30 -1.12
N LEU A 26 -20.47 11.03 -1.51
CA LEU A 26 -20.79 10.56 -2.86
C LEU A 26 -22.30 10.48 -3.11
N ALA A 27 -23.12 10.35 -2.05
CA ALA A 27 -24.57 10.33 -2.17
C ALA A 27 -25.15 11.73 -2.45
N THR A 28 -24.52 12.78 -1.91
CA THR A 28 -24.98 14.18 -2.07
C THR A 28 -24.08 15.01 -2.99
N ASN A 29 -22.94 14.45 -3.42
CA ASN A 29 -21.91 15.15 -4.19
C ASN A 29 -21.47 16.47 -3.52
N SER A 30 -21.25 16.44 -2.21
CA SER A 30 -20.89 17.61 -1.42
C SER A 30 -19.71 17.33 -0.49
N PHE A 31 -18.81 18.30 -0.37
CA PHE A 31 -17.69 18.20 0.55
C PHE A 31 -18.10 18.45 2.01
N GLU A 32 -17.53 17.67 2.91
CA GLU A 32 -17.49 17.96 4.34
C GLU A 32 -16.39 18.99 4.66
N PRO A 33 -16.39 19.60 5.86
CA PRO A 33 -15.28 20.42 6.31
C PRO A 33 -13.97 19.63 6.25
N ALA A 34 -12.92 20.24 5.71
CA ALA A 34 -11.57 19.67 5.75
C ALA A 34 -11.01 19.74 7.17
N PHE A 35 -10.17 18.78 7.54
CA PHE A 35 -9.49 18.73 8.83
C PHE A 35 -7.98 18.55 8.65
N ALA A 36 -7.21 19.32 9.41
CA ALA A 36 -5.75 19.24 9.40
C ALA A 36 -5.30 18.01 10.19
N SER A 37 -4.31 17.30 9.65
CA SER A 37 -3.59 16.27 10.39
C SER A 37 -2.70 16.96 11.43
N PRO A 38 -2.70 16.51 12.70
CA PRO A 38 -1.72 16.93 13.70
C PRO A 38 -0.33 16.35 13.43
N SER A 39 -0.24 15.24 12.70
CA SER A 39 1.02 14.74 12.18
C SER A 39 1.65 15.78 11.25
N THR A 40 2.97 15.87 11.28
CA THR A 40 3.72 16.77 10.40
C THR A 40 3.57 16.41 8.92
N ASP A 41 3.28 15.14 8.62
CA ASP A 41 3.05 14.62 7.27
C ASP A 41 1.87 13.64 7.24
N ILE A 42 1.17 13.59 6.11
CA ILE A 42 0.22 12.52 5.77
C ILE A 42 0.89 11.56 4.78
N SER A 43 0.42 10.33 4.72
CA SER A 43 0.86 9.34 3.74
C SER A 43 0.58 9.82 2.32
N GLU A 44 1.45 9.43 1.39
CA GLU A 44 1.29 9.73 -0.03
C GLU A 44 0.23 8.83 -0.69
N ASP A 45 -0.01 7.66 -0.11
CA ASP A 45 -1.10 6.75 -0.45
C ASP A 45 -1.80 6.23 0.82
N PRO A 46 -2.68 7.05 1.44
CA PRO A 46 -3.42 6.67 2.63
C PRO A 46 -4.51 5.64 2.30
N LEU A 47 -4.95 4.90 3.32
CA LEU A 47 -6.00 3.88 3.19
C LEU A 47 -7.18 4.20 4.11
N ILE A 48 -8.38 3.76 3.73
CA ILE A 48 -9.55 3.78 4.60
C ILE A 48 -9.98 2.34 4.93
N ASP A 49 -10.12 2.04 6.23
CA ASP A 49 -10.82 0.86 6.71
C ASP A 49 -12.27 1.25 7.02
N PRO A 50 -13.21 0.95 6.10
CA PRO A 50 -14.60 1.28 6.31
C PRO A 50 -15.26 0.39 7.37
N THR A 51 -14.67 -0.74 7.75
CA THR A 51 -15.24 -1.65 8.75
C THR A 51 -14.92 -1.21 10.18
N ARG A 52 -13.75 -0.60 10.40
CA ARG A 52 -13.36 -0.02 11.70
C ARG A 52 -13.53 1.49 11.77
N ASN A 53 -13.94 2.15 10.68
CA ASN A 53 -14.01 3.62 10.57
C ASN A 53 -12.66 4.28 10.84
N LEU A 54 -11.59 3.74 10.24
CA LEU A 54 -10.23 4.25 10.40
C LEU A 54 -9.72 4.76 9.06
N LEU A 55 -8.99 5.87 9.08
CA LEU A 55 -8.12 6.31 8.00
C LEU A 55 -6.68 6.10 8.46
N LEU A 56 -5.90 5.37 7.67
CA LEU A 56 -4.54 4.95 7.92
C LEU A 56 -3.62 5.81 7.06
N SER A 57 -2.69 6.51 7.71
CA SER A 57 -1.81 7.49 7.07
C SER A 57 -0.41 7.44 7.67
N PRO A 58 0.38 6.40 7.34
CA PRO A 58 1.80 6.36 7.67
C PRO A 58 2.58 7.40 6.86
N GLY A 59 3.04 8.45 7.53
CA GLY A 59 3.79 9.54 6.91
C GLY A 59 5.31 9.33 6.96
N GLU A 60 6.00 9.91 6.00
CA GLU A 60 7.45 9.74 5.78
C GLU A 60 8.33 10.22 6.95
N ARG A 61 7.79 11.04 7.85
CA ARG A 61 8.47 11.40 9.11
C ARG A 61 8.48 10.29 10.16
N GLY A 62 8.04 9.08 9.80
CA GLY A 62 8.05 7.92 10.66
C GLY A 62 6.93 7.93 11.69
N ILE A 63 5.82 8.61 11.40
CA ILE A 63 4.61 8.58 12.23
C ILE A 63 3.53 7.81 11.48
N TYR A 64 3.07 6.70 12.05
CA TYR A 64 1.86 6.03 11.59
C TYR A 64 0.66 6.70 12.24
N GLU A 65 0.01 7.61 11.52
CA GLU A 65 -1.23 8.24 11.96
C GLU A 65 -2.42 7.31 11.66
N ILE A 66 -3.25 7.10 12.69
CA ILE A 66 -4.59 6.54 12.53
C ILE A 66 -5.59 7.62 12.92
N VAL A 67 -6.54 7.88 12.03
CA VAL A 67 -7.64 8.81 12.27
C VAL A 67 -8.92 8.01 12.43
N ASN A 68 -9.56 8.11 13.59
CA ASN A 68 -10.92 7.59 13.75
C ASN A 68 -11.90 8.55 13.10
N VAL A 69 -12.54 8.09 12.04
CA VAL A 69 -13.45 8.85 11.18
C VAL A 69 -14.91 8.44 11.37
N THR A 70 -15.24 7.75 12.48
CA THR A 70 -16.64 7.45 12.86
C THR A 70 -17.50 8.71 12.81
N THR A 71 -16.93 9.85 13.21
CA THR A 71 -17.50 11.19 12.98
C THR A 71 -16.53 12.00 12.10
N SER A 72 -16.61 11.84 10.78
CA SER A 72 -15.67 12.44 9.81
C SER A 72 -15.63 13.98 9.81
N THR A 73 -16.64 14.66 10.38
CA THR A 73 -16.65 16.12 10.56
C THR A 73 -15.92 16.59 11.83
N SER A 74 -15.55 15.66 12.72
CA SER A 74 -14.81 15.91 13.96
C SER A 74 -13.98 14.68 14.32
N PRO A 75 -13.00 14.30 13.48
CA PRO A 75 -12.23 13.08 13.68
C PRO A 75 -11.34 13.16 14.92
N THR A 76 -10.90 12.00 15.40
CA THR A 76 -9.87 11.91 16.44
C THR A 76 -8.61 11.25 15.89
N PHE A 77 -7.46 11.77 16.29
CA PHE A 77 -6.15 11.39 15.74
C PHE A 77 -5.34 10.61 16.77
N PHE A 78 -4.62 9.61 16.29
CA PHE A 78 -3.73 8.80 17.09
C PHE A 78 -2.41 8.60 16.35
N GLU A 79 -1.30 8.90 17.02
CA GLU A 79 0.04 8.77 16.44
C GLU A 79 0.80 7.58 17.02
N ASN A 80 1.53 6.88 16.16
CA ASN A 80 2.48 5.85 16.55
C ASN A 80 3.83 6.10 15.87
N PRO A 81 4.86 6.53 16.61
CA PRO A 81 6.20 6.68 16.06
C PRO A 81 6.78 5.31 15.67
N ILE A 82 6.98 5.13 14.37
CA ILE A 82 7.56 3.93 13.77
C ILE A 82 8.92 4.25 13.12
N VAL A 83 9.67 5.23 13.63
CA VAL A 83 10.91 5.72 13.02
C VAL A 83 11.96 4.62 12.86
N VAL A 84 12.53 4.51 11.66
CA VAL A 84 13.69 3.66 11.35
C VAL A 84 14.75 4.53 10.65
N PRO A 85 16.04 4.45 11.01
CA PRO A 85 17.06 5.27 10.36
C PRO A 85 17.12 5.03 8.84
N ALA A 86 17.10 6.12 8.07
CA ALA A 86 17.19 6.12 6.60
C ALA A 86 16.09 5.32 5.88
N GLN A 87 14.96 5.05 6.55
CA GLN A 87 13.80 4.39 5.96
C GLN A 87 12.54 5.13 6.39
N VAL A 88 11.65 5.39 5.45
CA VAL A 88 10.44 6.17 5.70
C VAL A 88 9.21 5.36 5.33
N PRO A 89 8.12 5.42 6.12
CA PRO A 89 6.83 4.91 5.68
C PRO A 89 6.30 5.74 4.51
N ASP A 90 5.60 5.10 3.59
CA ASP A 90 5.26 5.75 2.32
C ASP A 90 3.76 5.63 2.00
N SER A 91 3.27 4.39 1.84
CA SER A 91 1.86 4.06 1.67
C SER A 91 1.23 3.31 2.85
N ALA A 92 -0.10 3.21 2.86
CA ALA A 92 -0.85 2.38 3.80
C ALA A 92 -1.40 1.12 3.13
N GLY A 93 -1.30 -0.01 3.81
CA GLY A 93 -2.03 -1.23 3.45
C GLY A 93 -2.73 -1.84 4.65
N GLU A 94 -3.84 -2.51 4.44
CA GLU A 94 -4.53 -3.28 5.48
C GLU A 94 -5.32 -4.42 4.87
N ASP A 95 -5.25 -5.59 5.50
CA ASP A 95 -6.31 -6.60 5.34
C ASP A 95 -7.43 -6.27 6.34
N CYS A 96 -8.49 -5.61 5.85
CA CYS A 96 -9.57 -5.12 6.69
C CYS A 96 -10.31 -6.26 7.40
N SER A 97 -10.28 -7.48 6.86
CA SER A 97 -10.96 -8.62 7.50
C SER A 97 -10.25 -9.05 8.79
N THR A 98 -8.92 -8.96 8.82
CA THR A 98 -8.10 -9.37 9.96
C THR A 98 -7.62 -8.18 10.79
N GLY A 99 -7.65 -6.96 10.26
CA GLY A 99 -7.11 -5.76 10.92
C GLY A 99 -5.59 -5.72 10.92
N ILE A 100 -4.94 -6.47 10.02
CA ILE A 100 -3.50 -6.45 9.85
C ILE A 100 -3.14 -5.23 9.01
N ALA A 101 -2.65 -4.18 9.68
CA ALA A 101 -2.21 -2.95 9.06
C ALA A 101 -0.73 -3.00 8.74
N MET A 102 -0.35 -2.32 7.67
CA MET A 102 0.99 -2.31 7.13
C MET A 102 1.40 -0.92 6.66
N ALA A 103 2.70 -0.72 6.62
CA ALA A 103 3.33 0.41 5.93
C ALA A 103 4.67 -0.07 5.35
N PRO A 104 4.83 -0.12 4.02
CA PRO A 104 6.13 -0.38 3.42
C PRO A 104 7.14 0.72 3.77
N ARG A 105 8.43 0.36 3.74
CA ARG A 105 9.56 1.22 4.10
C ARG A 105 10.36 1.59 2.86
N GLU A 106 10.26 2.84 2.43
CA GLU A 106 11.09 3.36 1.37
C GLU A 106 12.57 3.30 1.80
N PHE A 107 13.47 3.19 0.81
CA PHE A 107 14.92 3.04 0.90
C PHE A 107 15.42 1.80 1.65
N SER A 108 14.54 0.85 1.97
CA SER A 108 14.92 -0.41 2.58
C SER A 108 15.53 -1.39 1.56
N LEU A 109 16.66 -2.00 1.91
CA LEU A 109 17.33 -3.02 1.10
C LEU A 109 17.87 -4.16 1.99
N PRO A 110 17.30 -5.38 1.93
CA PRO A 110 16.10 -5.76 1.18
C PRO A 110 14.86 -4.99 1.66
N SER A 111 13.77 -5.08 0.91
CA SER A 111 12.49 -4.44 1.26
C SER A 111 12.05 -4.79 2.68
N VAL A 112 11.52 -3.80 3.39
CA VAL A 112 10.97 -3.92 4.74
C VAL A 112 9.53 -3.42 4.75
N VAL A 113 8.68 -4.12 5.49
CA VAL A 113 7.29 -3.71 5.75
C VAL A 113 7.08 -3.64 7.25
N PHE A 114 6.63 -2.49 7.76
CA PHE A 114 6.03 -2.41 9.08
C PHE A 114 4.69 -3.14 9.06
N ILE A 115 4.43 -4.02 10.02
CA ILE A 115 3.18 -4.77 10.16
C ILE A 115 2.70 -4.70 11.61
N ALA A 116 1.41 -4.46 11.82
CA ALA A 116 0.77 -4.33 13.12
C ALA A 116 -0.63 -4.98 13.13
N ASP A 117 -1.09 -5.40 14.31
CA ASP A 117 -2.42 -6.00 14.48
C ASP A 117 -3.36 -5.01 15.18
N LEU A 118 -4.23 -4.36 14.39
CA LEU A 118 -5.18 -3.36 14.89
C LEU A 118 -6.30 -3.95 15.74
N THR A 119 -6.53 -5.26 15.72
CA THR A 119 -7.50 -5.90 16.64
C THR A 119 -7.01 -5.91 18.08
N GLN A 120 -5.70 -5.73 18.28
CA GLN A 120 -5.05 -5.61 19.58
C GLN A 120 -4.62 -4.16 19.87
N ALA A 121 -5.06 -3.18 19.06
CA ALA A 121 -4.66 -1.79 19.23
C ALA A 121 -5.21 -1.18 20.52
N ILE A 122 -4.35 -0.42 21.22
CA ILE A 122 -4.72 0.39 22.37
C ILE A 122 -4.63 1.85 21.96
N PHE A 123 -5.78 2.52 21.90
CA PHE A 123 -5.88 3.95 21.61
C PHE A 123 -5.92 4.75 22.91
N THR A 124 -4.87 5.55 23.15
CA THR A 124 -4.80 6.46 24.29
C THR A 124 -5.20 7.87 23.83
N PRO A 125 -6.28 8.46 24.36
CA PRO A 125 -6.72 9.78 23.95
C PRO A 125 -5.66 10.88 24.17
N ALA A 126 -5.74 11.93 23.35
CA ALA A 126 -4.93 13.12 23.54
C ALA A 126 -5.17 13.73 24.93
N VAL A 127 -4.08 14.16 25.58
CA VAL A 127 -4.14 14.98 26.80
C VAL A 127 -3.56 16.33 26.47
N PHE A 128 -4.31 17.40 26.75
CA PHE A 128 -3.87 18.77 26.52
C PHE A 128 -2.46 19.01 27.11
N PRO A 129 -1.52 19.61 26.36
CA PRO A 129 -1.70 20.34 25.10
C PRO A 129 -1.47 19.51 23.82
N ALA A 130 -1.37 18.19 23.89
CA ALA A 130 -1.14 17.36 22.70
C ALA A 130 -2.34 17.42 21.74
N PRO A 131 -2.13 17.64 20.43
CA PRO A 131 -3.20 17.69 19.44
C PRO A 131 -3.69 16.30 19.00
N ALA A 132 -2.90 15.26 19.24
CA ALA A 132 -3.22 13.86 18.93
C ALA A 132 -3.06 12.97 20.17
N GLY A 133 -3.81 11.86 20.18
CA GLY A 133 -3.57 10.74 21.07
C GLY A 133 -2.43 9.85 20.58
N THR A 134 -2.22 8.72 21.22
CA THR A 134 -1.28 7.69 20.76
C THR A 134 -1.99 6.38 20.53
N TRP A 135 -1.41 5.53 19.67
CA TRP A 135 -1.82 4.14 19.58
C TRP A 135 -0.61 3.21 19.63
N THR A 136 -0.82 2.02 20.18
CA THR A 136 0.15 0.92 20.15
C THR A 136 -0.55 -0.38 19.80
N ALA A 137 0.18 -1.30 19.19
CA ALA A 137 -0.27 -2.65 18.91
C ALA A 137 0.97 -3.57 18.83
N PRO A 138 0.81 -4.89 18.99
CA PRO A 138 1.84 -5.85 18.58
C PRO A 138 2.22 -5.58 17.13
N SER A 139 3.50 -5.34 16.89
CA SER A 139 4.01 -4.92 15.59
C SER A 139 5.48 -5.27 15.41
N GLN A 140 5.93 -5.29 14.15
CA GLN A 140 7.34 -5.45 13.80
C GLN A 140 7.66 -4.79 12.45
N ASN A 141 8.95 -4.57 12.20
CA ASN A 141 9.47 -4.31 10.86
C ASN A 141 9.97 -5.63 10.29
N GLN A 142 9.25 -6.18 9.32
CA GLN A 142 9.60 -7.45 8.70
C GLN A 142 10.41 -7.23 7.44
N SER A 143 11.61 -7.79 7.42
CA SER A 143 12.45 -7.85 6.23
C SER A 143 11.95 -8.93 5.28
N LEU A 144 11.74 -8.57 4.02
CA LEU A 144 11.35 -9.48 2.94
C LEU A 144 12.59 -9.89 2.17
N THR A 145 13.22 -11.00 2.55
CA THR A 145 14.44 -11.48 1.87
C THR A 145 14.18 -11.72 0.39
N GLU A 146 15.21 -11.48 -0.44
CA GLU A 146 15.14 -11.52 -1.91
C GLU A 146 14.18 -10.49 -2.56
N SER A 147 13.52 -9.64 -1.78
CA SER A 147 12.79 -8.48 -2.28
C SER A 147 13.72 -7.28 -2.42
N PHE A 148 14.03 -6.93 -3.67
CA PHE A 148 14.83 -5.78 -4.05
C PHE A 148 14.02 -4.92 -5.02
N LEU A 149 13.29 -3.97 -4.46
CA LEU A 149 12.42 -3.05 -5.18
C LEU A 149 13.15 -1.72 -5.42
N SER A 150 12.84 -1.03 -6.51
CA SER A 150 13.40 0.30 -6.79
C SER A 150 13.00 1.27 -5.67
N ALA A 151 13.97 2.02 -5.13
CA ALA A 151 13.80 2.83 -3.93
C ALA A 151 13.26 2.06 -2.69
N GLY A 152 13.38 0.73 -2.62
CA GLY A 152 12.85 -0.04 -1.50
C GLY A 152 11.35 -0.32 -1.63
N ALA A 153 10.68 -0.63 -0.52
CA ALA A 153 9.24 -0.89 -0.52
C ALA A 153 8.48 0.43 -0.35
N SER A 154 7.59 0.76 -1.28
CA SER A 154 6.97 2.09 -1.37
C SER A 154 5.46 2.00 -1.52
N GLY A 155 4.99 1.43 -2.63
CA GLY A 155 3.57 1.19 -2.89
C GLY A 155 3.09 -0.12 -2.29
N MET A 156 1.82 -0.18 -1.88
CA MET A 156 1.20 -1.38 -1.34
C MET A 156 -0.29 -1.45 -1.66
N ALA A 157 -0.80 -2.65 -1.90
CA ALA A 157 -2.24 -2.90 -1.91
C ALA A 157 -2.58 -4.31 -1.42
N VAL A 158 -3.79 -4.49 -0.91
CA VAL A 158 -4.30 -5.79 -0.44
C VAL A 158 -5.57 -6.13 -1.20
N ALA A 159 -5.61 -7.33 -1.80
CA ALA A 159 -6.82 -7.88 -2.38
C ALA A 159 -7.74 -8.36 -1.25
N GLN A 160 -8.64 -7.48 -0.81
CA GLN A 160 -9.55 -7.75 0.32
C GLN A 160 -10.27 -9.10 0.15
N GLY A 161 -10.35 -9.87 1.25
CA GLY A 161 -10.98 -11.20 1.27
C GLY A 161 -10.08 -12.37 0.83
N THR A 162 -8.83 -12.11 0.45
CA THR A 162 -7.87 -13.15 0.02
C THR A 162 -6.66 -13.31 0.95
N HIS A 163 -6.48 -12.39 1.90
CA HIS A 163 -5.27 -12.27 2.73
C HIS A 163 -3.98 -12.19 1.89
N THR A 164 -4.07 -11.65 0.68
CA THR A 164 -2.94 -11.53 -0.26
C THR A 164 -2.78 -10.08 -0.68
N GLY A 165 -1.53 -9.61 -0.70
CA GLY A 165 -1.20 -8.25 -1.10
C GLY A 165 -0.03 -8.19 -2.08
N VAL A 166 0.24 -6.97 -2.53
CA VAL A 166 1.36 -6.62 -3.39
C VAL A 166 2.11 -5.45 -2.78
N VAL A 167 3.43 -5.48 -2.91
CA VAL A 167 4.35 -4.39 -2.58
C VAL A 167 5.13 -4.03 -3.85
N THR A 168 5.18 -2.75 -4.17
CA THR A 168 5.95 -2.22 -5.29
C THR A 168 7.04 -1.28 -4.78
N GLY A 169 8.05 -1.08 -5.61
CA GLY A 169 8.97 0.04 -5.41
C GLY A 169 8.41 1.31 -6.03
N GLU A 170 9.26 2.32 -6.06
CA GLU A 170 8.98 3.63 -6.66
C GLU A 170 10.11 4.06 -7.62
N PHE A 171 9.93 5.20 -8.28
CA PHE A 171 10.89 5.80 -9.22
C PHE A 171 11.42 4.80 -10.26
N SER A 172 10.54 4.28 -11.12
CA SER A 172 10.88 3.38 -12.22
C SER A 172 11.50 2.04 -11.77
N GLY A 173 10.65 1.10 -11.37
CA GLY A 173 11.02 -0.29 -11.11
C GLY A 173 10.20 -1.26 -11.97
N ASN A 174 10.68 -2.49 -12.16
CA ASN A 174 9.93 -3.54 -12.86
C ASN A 174 9.66 -4.76 -11.96
N ASN A 175 10.00 -4.64 -10.68
CA ASN A 175 9.83 -5.71 -9.71
C ASN A 175 8.62 -5.40 -8.82
N LEU A 176 7.90 -6.45 -8.44
CA LEU A 176 6.90 -6.41 -7.38
C LEU A 176 7.06 -7.63 -6.50
N THR A 177 6.56 -7.50 -5.28
CA THR A 177 6.55 -8.57 -4.28
C THR A 177 5.11 -8.92 -3.95
N ALA A 178 4.69 -10.14 -4.24
CA ALA A 178 3.44 -10.68 -3.73
C ALA A 178 3.66 -11.13 -2.29
N ILE A 179 2.71 -10.85 -1.40
CA ILE A 179 2.79 -11.18 0.03
C ILE A 179 1.52 -11.92 0.50
N ALA A 180 1.70 -12.91 1.36
CA ALA A 180 0.61 -13.61 2.05
C ALA A 180 0.53 -13.15 3.51
N LEU A 181 -0.63 -12.68 3.93
CA LEU A 181 -0.91 -12.14 5.26
C LEU A 181 -1.49 -13.21 6.18
N PRO A 182 -1.40 -13.05 7.50
CA PRO A 182 -2.09 -13.92 8.43
C PRO A 182 -3.60 -13.96 8.14
N ALA A 183 -4.17 -15.16 8.02
CA ALA A 183 -5.62 -15.33 7.89
C ALA A 183 -6.39 -15.14 9.21
N THR A 184 -5.67 -14.92 10.32
CA THR A 184 -6.22 -14.70 11.66
C THR A 184 -5.43 -13.62 12.39
N SER A 185 -6.08 -12.93 13.31
CA SER A 185 -5.51 -11.88 14.15
C SER A 185 -5.96 -12.04 15.61
N GLY A 186 -5.55 -11.12 16.48
CA GLY A 186 -5.98 -11.03 17.87
C GLY A 186 -5.00 -11.64 18.88
N THR A 187 -3.89 -12.21 18.43
CA THR A 187 -2.85 -12.73 19.32
C THR A 187 -1.44 -12.55 18.76
N GLY A 188 -0.51 -12.14 19.62
CA GLY A 188 0.91 -12.09 19.29
C GLY A 188 1.28 -10.98 18.31
N ILE A 189 2.53 -11.00 17.84
CA ILE A 189 3.05 -10.07 16.83
C ILE A 189 2.73 -10.66 15.45
N PRO A 190 2.01 -9.95 14.56
CA PRO A 190 1.69 -10.46 13.23
C PRO A 190 2.93 -10.53 12.34
N ALA A 191 2.95 -11.44 11.37
CA ALA A 191 4.03 -11.59 10.40
C ALA A 191 3.47 -11.91 9.00
N ILE A 192 4.07 -11.33 7.97
CA ILE A 192 3.87 -11.78 6.58
C ILE A 192 4.36 -13.22 6.51
N THR A 193 3.49 -14.12 6.07
CA THR A 193 3.68 -15.57 6.19
C THR A 193 4.40 -16.19 4.99
N ASP A 194 4.30 -15.53 3.84
CA ASP A 194 4.98 -15.90 2.61
C ASP A 194 5.14 -14.68 1.71
N TRP A 195 6.17 -14.67 0.88
CA TRP A 195 6.37 -13.66 -0.14
C TRP A 195 7.23 -14.17 -1.28
N VAL A 196 7.02 -13.59 -2.46
CA VAL A 196 7.87 -13.82 -3.64
C VAL A 196 8.02 -12.55 -4.44
N THR A 197 9.25 -12.25 -4.85
CA THR A 197 9.59 -11.09 -5.68
C THR A 197 9.96 -11.53 -7.08
N CYS A 198 9.33 -10.90 -8.06
CA CYS A 198 9.51 -11.21 -9.47
C CYS A 198 9.54 -9.93 -10.30
N ASN A 199 10.21 -10.00 -11.43
CA ASN A 199 10.11 -8.97 -12.46
C ASN A 199 8.81 -9.20 -13.26
N MET A 200 8.03 -8.15 -13.53
CA MET A 200 6.77 -8.28 -14.27
C MET A 200 6.96 -8.70 -15.73
N GLY A 201 8.17 -8.61 -16.28
CA GLY A 201 8.46 -8.92 -17.67
C GLY A 201 8.75 -7.69 -18.52
N PRO A 202 9.12 -7.89 -19.79
CA PRO A 202 9.17 -6.80 -20.75
C PRO A 202 7.77 -6.24 -21.00
N ALA A 203 7.64 -4.92 -20.98
CA ALA A 203 6.44 -4.22 -21.42
C ALA A 203 6.33 -4.32 -22.96
N PRO A 204 5.21 -4.78 -23.54
CA PRO A 204 5.04 -4.85 -24.98
C PRO A 204 4.68 -3.48 -25.58
N VAL A 205 5.59 -2.49 -25.56
CA VAL A 205 5.36 -1.18 -26.20
C VAL A 205 6.18 -0.99 -27.47
N MET A 206 5.50 -0.68 -28.58
CA MET A 206 6.13 -0.15 -29.81
C MET A 206 6.66 1.27 -29.55
N GLY A 207 7.96 1.40 -29.29
CA GLY A 207 8.65 2.70 -29.15
C GLY A 207 8.86 3.19 -27.71
N GLY A 208 8.53 2.39 -26.69
CA GLY A 208 8.85 2.65 -25.27
C GLY A 208 10.12 1.94 -24.78
N PRO A 209 10.52 2.12 -23.50
CA PRO A 209 11.58 1.33 -22.90
C PRO A 209 11.23 -0.17 -22.93
N PRO A 210 12.22 -1.08 -23.03
CA PRO A 210 11.98 -2.51 -23.19
C PRO A 210 11.37 -3.19 -21.95
N LEU A 211 11.24 -2.48 -20.83
CA LEU A 211 10.78 -2.99 -19.54
C LEU A 211 9.63 -2.13 -19.02
N PHE A 212 8.70 -2.75 -18.31
CA PHE A 212 7.66 -2.04 -17.57
C PHE A 212 8.29 -1.24 -16.44
N GLU A 213 7.85 0.01 -16.25
CA GLU A 213 8.35 0.90 -15.21
C GLU A 213 7.17 1.35 -14.35
N THR A 214 7.11 0.89 -13.10
CA THR A 214 6.11 1.32 -12.12
C THR A 214 6.11 2.84 -12.01
N GLY A 215 4.92 3.44 -11.93
CA GLY A 215 4.79 4.86 -11.69
C GLY A 215 5.38 5.30 -10.35
N ALA A 216 5.60 6.61 -10.23
CA ALA A 216 6.03 7.30 -9.02
C ALA A 216 4.83 7.57 -8.08
N ASP A 217 4.93 8.61 -7.26
CA ASP A 217 3.85 9.07 -6.40
C ASP A 217 2.69 9.79 -7.13
N PRO A 218 1.43 9.63 -6.67
CA PRO A 218 0.98 8.61 -5.72
C PRO A 218 1.10 7.20 -6.33
N HIS A 219 1.46 6.22 -5.49
CA HIS A 219 1.78 4.87 -5.92
C HIS A 219 0.73 4.27 -6.85
N THR A 220 1.19 3.83 -8.02
CA THR A 220 0.32 3.38 -9.12
C THR A 220 -0.11 1.91 -9.00
N VAL A 221 -0.48 1.49 -7.78
CA VAL A 221 -0.81 0.09 -7.47
C VAL A 221 -2.17 -0.03 -6.79
N THR A 222 -2.93 -1.05 -7.15
CA THR A 222 -4.11 -1.49 -6.41
C THR A 222 -4.27 -3.00 -6.51
N ALA A 223 -5.15 -3.59 -5.70
CA ALA A 223 -5.41 -5.02 -5.74
C ALA A 223 -6.87 -5.33 -5.40
N TYR A 224 -7.39 -6.42 -5.98
CA TYR A 224 -8.76 -6.86 -5.78
C TYR A 224 -8.87 -8.38 -5.87
N GLN A 225 -9.92 -8.94 -5.27
CA GLN A 225 -10.28 -10.33 -5.50
C GLN A 225 -11.05 -10.45 -6.81
N SER A 226 -10.57 -11.29 -7.72
CA SER A 226 -11.24 -11.62 -8.98
C SER A 226 -12.65 -12.17 -8.70
N PRO A 227 -13.72 -11.53 -9.21
CA PRO A 227 -15.09 -12.02 -8.99
C PRO A 227 -15.38 -13.33 -9.73
N THR A 228 -14.53 -13.73 -10.68
CA THR A 228 -14.72 -14.94 -11.49
C THR A 228 -13.90 -16.11 -11.01
N SER A 229 -12.67 -15.89 -10.55
CA SER A 229 -11.77 -16.97 -10.11
C SER A 229 -11.57 -17.02 -8.59
N GLY A 230 -11.83 -15.92 -7.88
CA GLY A 230 -11.49 -15.80 -6.46
C GLY A 230 -10.02 -15.50 -6.19
N ASP A 231 -9.18 -15.47 -7.23
CA ASP A 231 -7.75 -15.14 -7.14
C ASP A 231 -7.54 -13.69 -6.71
N ALA A 232 -6.44 -13.43 -6.01
CA ALA A 232 -5.96 -12.09 -5.72
C ALA A 232 -5.25 -11.50 -6.94
N ILE A 233 -5.74 -10.37 -7.45
CA ILE A 233 -5.21 -9.70 -8.62
C ILE A 233 -4.64 -8.34 -8.23
N ALA A 234 -3.38 -8.07 -8.58
CA ALA A 234 -2.80 -6.74 -8.56
C ALA A 234 -2.94 -6.06 -9.91
N LEU A 235 -3.18 -4.76 -9.88
CA LEU A 235 -3.11 -3.85 -11.02
C LEU A 235 -2.02 -2.84 -10.73
N VAL A 236 -1.03 -2.76 -11.62
CA VAL A 236 0.08 -1.82 -11.51
C VAL A 236 0.12 -1.01 -12.79
N ALA A 237 0.03 0.31 -12.72
CA ALA A 237 0.16 1.17 -13.89
C ALA A 237 1.62 1.58 -14.08
N ASN A 238 2.05 1.71 -15.34
CA ASN A 238 3.36 2.25 -15.60
C ASN A 238 3.37 3.78 -15.45
N GLY A 239 4.56 4.36 -15.32
CA GLY A 239 4.77 5.80 -15.36
C GLY A 239 5.99 6.14 -16.19
N ALA A 240 5.86 6.09 -17.52
CA ALA A 240 6.96 6.45 -18.40
C ALA A 240 7.23 7.96 -18.30
N PHE A 241 8.40 8.33 -17.79
CA PHE A 241 8.84 9.73 -17.75
C PHE A 241 9.39 10.16 -19.11
N ASP A 242 8.66 11.03 -19.81
CA ASP A 242 9.14 11.68 -21.02
C ASP A 242 10.03 12.86 -20.65
N THR A 243 11.33 12.67 -20.80
CA THR A 243 12.35 13.71 -20.54
C THR A 243 12.23 14.97 -21.40
N VAL A 244 11.52 14.91 -22.55
CA VAL A 244 11.32 16.06 -23.45
C VAL A 244 10.16 16.93 -22.98
N THR A 245 9.05 16.29 -22.60
CA THR A 245 7.84 17.00 -22.14
C THR A 245 7.81 17.20 -20.63
N LEU A 246 8.72 16.54 -19.90
CA LEU A 246 8.74 16.44 -18.43
C LEU A 246 7.40 15.93 -17.88
N THR A 247 6.76 15.02 -18.63
CA THR A 247 5.48 14.42 -18.24
C THR A 247 5.66 12.94 -17.93
N VAL A 248 4.90 12.46 -16.95
CA VAL A 248 4.71 11.03 -16.69
C VAL A 248 3.41 10.62 -17.37
N THR A 249 3.48 9.64 -18.27
CA THR A 249 2.28 9.09 -18.93
C THR A 249 2.15 7.61 -18.63
N ALA A 250 1.00 7.21 -18.10
CA ALA A 250 0.61 5.82 -18.03
C ALA A 250 0.11 5.39 -19.41
N THR A 251 0.71 4.34 -19.96
CA THR A 251 0.37 3.75 -21.26
C THR A 251 -0.03 2.29 -21.15
N GLU A 252 0.30 1.63 -20.04
CA GLU A 252 -0.02 0.23 -19.80
C GLU A 252 -0.33 -0.06 -18.33
N LEU A 253 -1.16 -1.07 -18.13
CA LEU A 253 -1.47 -1.67 -16.85
C LEU A 253 -0.99 -3.12 -16.83
N ALA A 254 -0.11 -3.46 -15.91
CA ALA A 254 0.21 -4.84 -15.59
C ALA A 254 -0.91 -5.43 -14.71
N VAL A 255 -1.50 -6.52 -15.17
CA VAL A 255 -2.49 -7.32 -14.43
C VAL A 255 -1.78 -8.59 -13.96
N VAL A 256 -1.57 -8.71 -12.66
CA VAL A 256 -0.76 -9.77 -12.05
C VAL A 256 -1.63 -10.60 -11.12
N ASP A 257 -1.67 -11.91 -11.36
CA ASP A 257 -2.34 -12.88 -10.50
C ASP A 257 -1.41 -13.25 -9.33
N LEU A 258 -1.65 -12.62 -8.18
CA LEU A 258 -0.85 -12.79 -6.96
C LEU A 258 -1.01 -14.20 -6.37
N THR A 259 -2.19 -14.79 -6.51
CA THR A 259 -2.46 -16.16 -6.05
C THR A 259 -1.59 -17.15 -6.82
N LYS A 260 -1.54 -17.05 -8.15
CA LYS A 260 -0.64 -17.89 -8.97
C LYS A 260 0.82 -17.53 -8.78
N MET A 261 1.14 -16.26 -8.54
CA MET A 261 2.51 -15.82 -8.27
C MET A 261 3.07 -16.47 -7.00
N LEU A 262 2.27 -16.57 -5.93
CA LEU A 262 2.67 -17.22 -4.69
C LEU A 262 2.75 -18.75 -4.80
N ASP A 263 2.10 -19.38 -5.79
CA ASP A 263 2.17 -20.84 -5.98
C ASP A 263 3.53 -21.27 -6.57
N PRO A 264 4.41 -21.97 -5.82
CA PRO A 264 5.73 -22.37 -6.29
C PRO A 264 5.71 -23.41 -7.41
N THR A 265 4.56 -24.04 -7.67
CA THR A 265 4.38 -24.98 -8.79
C THR A 265 4.11 -24.24 -10.11
N ILE A 266 3.62 -23.00 -10.05
CA ILE A 266 3.38 -22.13 -11.20
C ILE A 266 4.56 -21.17 -11.40
N VAL A 267 5.05 -20.58 -10.30
CA VAL A 267 6.21 -19.69 -10.28
C VAL A 267 7.33 -20.33 -9.45
N PRO A 268 8.23 -21.12 -10.09
CA PRO A 268 9.35 -21.71 -9.40
C PRO A 268 10.22 -20.66 -8.73
N ARG A 269 10.60 -20.92 -7.47
CA ARG A 269 11.37 -19.99 -6.65
C ARG A 269 12.86 -20.29 -6.65
N THR A 270 13.67 -19.28 -6.32
CA THR A 270 15.11 -19.43 -6.05
C THR A 270 15.34 -20.38 -4.87
N VAL A 271 16.60 -20.74 -4.63
CA VAL A 271 17.00 -21.55 -3.46
C VAL A 271 16.68 -20.82 -2.14
N GLY A 272 16.69 -19.48 -2.14
CA GLY A 272 16.30 -18.67 -0.98
C GLY A 272 14.80 -18.68 -0.70
N GLY A 273 13.98 -19.15 -1.65
CA GLY A 273 12.54 -19.37 -1.48
C GLY A 273 11.66 -18.15 -1.66
N HIS A 274 12.23 -16.97 -1.95
CA HIS A 274 11.51 -15.70 -2.01
C HIS A 274 11.77 -14.89 -3.28
N GLY A 275 12.64 -15.34 -4.19
CA GLY A 275 12.78 -14.78 -5.53
C GLY A 275 12.19 -15.68 -6.61
N CYS A 276 11.75 -15.11 -7.73
CA CYS A 276 11.46 -15.86 -8.97
C CYS A 276 12.73 -16.51 -9.54
N ALA A 277 12.73 -17.83 -9.74
CA ALA A 277 13.87 -18.53 -10.37
C ALA A 277 14.05 -18.14 -11.84
N SER A 278 12.95 -17.86 -12.55
CA SER A 278 12.95 -17.39 -13.95
C SER A 278 13.27 -15.91 -14.09
N ILE A 279 13.43 -15.18 -12.98
CA ILE A 279 13.48 -13.71 -12.87
C ILE A 279 12.15 -13.05 -13.25
N PHE A 280 11.61 -13.39 -14.42
CA PHE A 280 10.37 -12.86 -14.97
C PHE A 280 9.16 -13.72 -14.61
N LEU A 281 8.02 -13.05 -14.42
CA LEU A 281 6.72 -13.71 -14.33
C LEU A 281 6.34 -14.36 -15.67
N PRO A 282 5.77 -15.58 -15.66
CA PRO A 282 5.26 -16.21 -16.87
C PRO A 282 3.97 -15.52 -17.33
N SER A 283 3.65 -15.60 -18.63
CA SER A 283 2.45 -15.00 -19.21
C SER A 283 1.12 -15.59 -18.70
N THR A 284 1.17 -16.70 -17.97
CA THR A 284 0.02 -17.27 -17.25
C THR A 284 -0.28 -16.55 -15.93
N VAL A 285 0.63 -15.70 -15.46
CA VAL A 285 0.55 -14.96 -14.18
C VAL A 285 0.44 -13.45 -14.42
N VAL A 286 1.12 -12.93 -15.43
CA VAL A 286 1.08 -11.50 -15.79
C VAL A 286 0.57 -11.29 -17.21
N SER A 287 -0.23 -10.25 -17.38
CA SER A 287 -0.62 -9.73 -18.69
C SER A 287 -0.57 -8.20 -18.68
N PHE A 288 -0.35 -7.59 -19.85
CA PHE A 288 -0.29 -6.14 -20.00
C PHE A 288 -1.46 -5.66 -20.83
N VAL A 289 -2.12 -4.61 -20.34
CA VAL A 289 -3.29 -4.00 -20.97
C VAL A 289 -2.94 -2.55 -21.32
N PRO A 290 -3.00 -2.15 -22.61
CA PRO A 290 -2.84 -0.74 -22.98
C PRO A 290 -3.92 0.12 -22.34
N VAL A 291 -3.54 1.29 -21.82
CA VAL A 291 -4.48 2.31 -21.32
C VAL A 291 -4.51 3.53 -22.26
N PRO A 292 -5.68 4.18 -22.44
CA PRO A 292 -5.85 5.29 -23.40
C PRO A 292 -5.09 6.57 -23.06
#